data_AF-A0A959JQN6-F1
#
_entry.id   AF-A0A959JQN6-F1
#
_cell.length_a   1.000
_cell.length_b   1.000
_cell.length_c   1.000
_cell.angle_alpha   90.00
_cell.angle_beta   90.00
_cell.angle_gamma   90.00
#
_symmetry.space_group_name_H-M   'P 1'
#
loop_
_entity.id
_entity.type
_entity.pdbx_description
1 polymer ?
#
loop_
_entity_poly.entity_id
_entity_poly.type
_entity_poly.pdbx_seq_one_letter_code
_entity_poly.pdbx_strand_id
1 'polypeptide(L)' 'MKDTLSLDFSNKVLQGTVRLDGSKSISNRLLLMEALSEDSFRMSNLSTSDDTRTFLELVKKKSGELDAGAAGTTF' A
#
# COMPACT_ATOMS: atom_id res chain seq x y z
N MET A 1 19.53 -3.99 1.39
CA MET A 1 20.22 -3.36 2.55
C MET A 1 19.11 -2.86 3.46
N LYS A 2 19.02 -3.28 4.73
CA LYS A 2 18.00 -2.74 5.64
C LYS A 2 18.51 -1.41 6.18
N ASP A 3 17.83 -0.33 5.85
CA ASP A 3 18.10 0.97 6.47
C ASP A 3 17.91 0.82 7.99
N THR A 4 18.98 1.09 8.73
CA THR A 4 18.96 1.00 10.20
C THR A 4 18.62 2.39 10.74
N LEU A 5 17.45 2.53 11.35
CA LEU A 5 17.04 3.77 12.01
C LEU A 5 17.48 3.72 13.48
N SER A 6 18.36 4.64 13.90
CA SER A 6 18.73 4.82 15.30
C SER A 6 17.84 5.87 15.95
N LEU A 7 17.20 5.53 17.06
CA LEU A 7 16.38 6.47 17.83
C LEU A 7 17.22 7.02 18.99
N ASP A 8 17.42 8.33 19.00
CA ASP A 8 18.07 9.05 20.09
C ASP A 8 17.01 9.83 20.90
N PHE A 9 16.95 9.54 22.19
CA PHE A 9 15.97 10.11 23.13
C PHE A 9 16.57 11.24 23.98
N SER A 10 17.81 11.67 23.69
CA SER A 10 18.48 12.76 24.39
C SER A 10 17.75 14.10 24.24
N ASN A 11 17.01 14.28 23.14
CA ASN A 11 16.17 15.45 22.90
C ASN A 11 14.68 15.13 23.17
N LYS A 12 14.03 15.92 24.03
CA LYS A 12 12.62 15.67 24.43
C LYS A 12 11.59 16.19 23.44
N VAL A 13 12.00 16.95 22.44
CA VAL A 13 11.10 17.56 21.44
C VAL A 13 11.52 17.10 20.05
N LEU A 14 10.64 16.38 19.35
CA LEU A 14 10.84 15.99 17.97
C LEU A 14 10.34 17.12 17.05
N GLN A 15 11.24 17.72 16.26
CA GLN A 15 10.90 18.72 15.25
C GLN A 15 11.35 18.23 13.88
N GLY A 16 10.45 18.32 12.90
CA GLY A 16 10.74 17.92 11.52
C GLY A 16 9.47 17.79 10.70
N THR A 17 9.64 17.47 9.42
CA THR A 17 8.54 17.20 8.49
C THR A 17 8.72 15.80 7.91
N VAL A 18 7.64 15.02 7.91
CA VAL A 18 7.61 13.69 7.30
C VAL A 18 6.62 13.75 6.14
N ARG A 19 7.04 13.26 4.97
CA ARG A 19 6.11 13.01 3.87
C ARG A 19 5.44 11.66 4.12
N LEU A 20 4.14 11.69 4.40
CA LEU A 20 3.36 10.47 4.53
C LEU A 20 3.14 9.83 3.16
N ASP A 21 3.14 8.51 3.14
CA ASP A 21 2.77 7.71 1.98
C ASP A 21 1.23 7.67 1.81
N GLY A 22 0.77 7.11 0.69
CA GLY A 22 -0.63 6.80 0.46
C GLY A 22 -1.24 5.91 1.54
N SER A 23 -2.53 6.12 1.85
CA SER A 23 -3.25 5.29 2.82
C SER A 23 -3.48 3.89 2.26
N LYS A 24 -3.02 2.87 3.00
CA LYS A 24 -3.20 1.45 2.64
C LYS A 24 -4.66 1.11 2.38
N SER A 25 -5.54 1.38 3.34
CA SER A 25 -6.96 0.98 3.24
C SER A 25 -7.74 1.78 2.20
N ILE A 26 -7.33 3.02 1.90
CA ILE A 26 -7.94 3.78 0.79
C ILE A 26 -7.47 3.21 -0.54
N SER A 27 -6.17 2.94 -0.67
CA SER A 27 -5.58 2.37 -1.89
C SER A 27 -6.21 1.03 -2.23
N ASN A 28 -6.34 0.12 -1.25
CA ASN A 28 -6.94 -1.19 -1.47
C ASN A 28 -8.42 -1.09 -1.87
N ARG A 29 -9.21 -0.23 -1.22
CA ARG A 29 -10.61 -0.03 -1.61
C ARG A 29 -10.74 0.55 -3.02
N LEU A 30 -9.85 1.46 -3.37
CA LEU A 30 -9.85 2.08 -4.68
C LEU A 30 -9.49 1.06 -5.77
N LEU A 31 -8.49 0.21 -5.54
CA LEU A 31 -8.15 -0.89 -6.45
C LEU A 31 -9.31 -1.89 -6.64
N LEU A 32 -10.00 -2.24 -5.55
CA LEU A 32 -11.19 -3.08 -5.62
C LEU A 32 -12.32 -2.42 -6.42
N MET A 33 -12.57 -1.13 -6.21
CA MET A 33 -13.57 -0.39 -6.97
C MET A 33 -13.25 -0.36 -8.47
N GLU A 34 -11.99 -0.16 -8.86
CA GLU A 34 -11.60 -0.24 -10.28
C GLU A 34 -11.85 -1.64 -10.84
N ALA A 35 -11.47 -2.68 -10.12
CA ALA A 35 -11.63 -4.07 -10.57
C ALA A 35 -13.10 -4.49 -10.75
N LEU A 36 -14.02 -3.91 -9.96
CA LEU A 36 -15.46 -4.18 -10.01
C LEU A 36 -16.22 -3.24 -10.95
N SER A 37 -15.60 -2.14 -11.36
CA SER A 37 -16.19 -1.12 -12.23
C SER A 37 -15.96 -1.45 -13.70
N GLU A 38 -16.86 -1.01 -14.58
CA GLU A 38 -16.61 -1.01 -16.03
C GLU A 38 -15.71 0.18 -16.45
N ASP A 39 -15.57 1.18 -15.57
CA ASP A 39 -14.74 2.37 -15.76
C ASP A 39 -13.36 2.20 -15.14
N SER A 40 -12.32 2.55 -15.91
CA SER A 40 -10.96 2.75 -15.41
C SER A 40 -10.75 4.19 -14.97
N PHE A 41 -9.97 4.41 -13.91
CA PHE A 41 -9.68 5.76 -13.43
C PHE A 41 -8.21 5.95 -13.05
N ARG A 42 -7.73 7.19 -13.17
CA ARG A 42 -6.33 7.52 -12.91
C ARG A 42 -6.09 7.59 -11.39
N MET A 43 -5.41 6.59 -10.85
CA MET A 43 -4.97 6.59 -9.46
C MET A 43 -3.60 7.24 -9.30
N SER A 44 -3.40 7.95 -8.19
CA SER A 44 -2.12 8.51 -7.78
C SER A 44 -1.97 8.39 -6.26
N ASN A 45 -0.72 8.40 -5.78
CA ASN A 45 -0.41 8.27 -4.36
C ASN A 45 -1.01 7.00 -3.72
N LEU A 46 -0.97 5.87 -4.44
CA LEU A 46 -1.26 4.57 -3.86
C LEU A 46 -0.20 4.23 -2.81
N SER A 47 -0.62 3.56 -1.75
CA SER A 47 0.27 3.09 -0.70
C SER A 47 1.36 2.17 -1.27
N THR A 48 2.58 2.36 -0.81
CA THR A 48 3.73 1.50 -1.10
C THR A 48 3.79 0.27 -0.19
N SER A 49 2.78 0.05 0.66
CA SER A 49 2.69 -1.15 1.51
C SER A 49 2.71 -2.43 0.68
N ASP A 50 3.26 -3.50 1.26
CA ASP A 50 3.28 -4.82 0.60
C ASP A 50 1.86 -5.28 0.27
N ASP A 51 0.90 -5.08 1.17
CA ASP A 51 -0.52 -5.41 0.95
C ASP A 51 -1.10 -4.74 -0.30
N THR A 52 -0.85 -3.44 -0.49
CA THR A 52 -1.34 -2.69 -1.66
C THR A 52 -0.65 -3.12 -2.94
N ARG A 53 0.66 -3.40 -2.90
CA ARG A 53 1.40 -3.93 -4.05
C ARG A 53 0.91 -5.31 -4.46
N THR A 54 0.72 -6.21 -3.49
CA THR A 54 0.15 -7.54 -3.74
C THR A 54 -1.24 -7.42 -4.33
N PHE A 55 -2.11 -6.55 -3.79
CA PHE A 55 -3.46 -6.41 -4.32
C PHE A 55 -3.48 -5.91 -5.77
N LEU A 56 -2.63 -4.94 -6.10
CA LEU A 56 -2.48 -4.43 -7.48
C LEU A 56 -2.10 -5.54 -8.47
N GLU A 57 -1.20 -6.45 -8.09
CA GLU A 57 -0.83 -7.59 -8.93
C GLU A 57 -1.97 -8.60 -9.07
N LEU A 58 -2.70 -8.87 -7.98
CA LEU A 58 -3.82 -9.81 -7.99
C LEU A 58 -4.97 -9.34 -8.88
N VAL A 59 -5.38 -8.07 -8.79
CA VAL A 59 -6.49 -7.54 -9.61
C VAL A 59 -6.16 -7.49 -11.11
N LYS A 60 -4.87 -7.46 -11.46
CA LYS A 60 -4.41 -7.47 -12.86
C LYS A 60 -4.27 -8.88 -13.44
N LYS A 61 -4.20 -9.91 -12.59
CA LYS A 61 -3.96 -11.28 -13.02
C LYS A 61 -5.24 -11.89 -13.60
N LYS A 62 -5.14 -12.43 -14.82
CA LYS A 62 -6.30 -12.96 -15.57
C LYS A 62 -6.54 -14.46 -15.38
N SER A 63 -5.53 -15.21 -14.92
CA SER A 63 -5.61 -16.67 -14.78
C SER A 63 -4.55 -17.24 -13.83
N GLY A 64 -4.77 -18.48 -13.41
CA GLY A 64 -3.90 -19.19 -12.47
C GLY A 64 -4.23 -18.93 -11.01
N GLU A 65 -3.39 -19.46 -10.11
CA GLU A 65 -3.56 -19.31 -8.67
C GLU A 65 -3.33 -17.86 -8.23
N LEU A 66 -4.24 -17.32 -7.41
CA LEU A 66 -4.14 -16.00 -6.81
C LEU A 66 -3.68 -16.19 -5.35
N ASP A 67 -2.41 -15.91 -5.08
CA ASP A 67 -1.83 -15.99 -3.74
C ASP A 67 -1.71 -14.60 -3.13
N ALA A 68 -2.47 -14.35 -2.06
CA ALA A 68 -2.42 -13.10 -1.31
C ALA A 68 -1.34 -13.08 -0.21
N GLY A 69 -0.61 -14.18 -0.01
CA GLY A 69 0.37 -14.33 1.05
C GLY A 69 -0.22 -14.04 2.44
N ALA A 70 0.53 -13.35 3.29
CA ALA A 70 0.09 -12.94 4.62
C ALA A 70 -0.75 -11.64 4.63
N ALA A 71 -1.13 -11.11 3.46
CA ALA A 71 -1.75 -9.80 3.34
C ALA A 71 -3.24 -9.86 3.72
N GLY A 72 -3.54 -9.81 5.02
CA GLY A 72 -4.91 -9.95 5.54
C GLY A 72 -5.90 -8.85 5.11
N THR A 73 -5.42 -7.71 4.58
CA THR A 73 -6.27 -6.63 4.06
C THR A 73 -6.24 -6.51 2.52
N THR A 74 -5.68 -7.51 1.83
CA THR A 74 -5.66 -7.61 0.36
C THR A 74 -6.93 -8.28 -0.19
N PHE A 75 -7.84 -8.70 0.68
CA PHE A 75 -9.19 -9.18 0.37
C PHE A 75 -10.25 -8.15 0.76
#